data_AF-A0A1Y3BM91-F1
#
_entry.id   AF-A0A1Y3BM91-F1
#
_cell.length_a   1.000
_cell.length_b   1.000
_cell.length_c   1.000
_cell.angle_alpha   90.00
_cell.angle_beta   90.00
_cell.angle_gamma   90.00
#
_symmetry.space_group_name_H-M   'P 1'
#
loop_
_entity.id
_entity.type
_entity.pdbx_description
1 polymer ?
#
loop_
_entity_poly.entity_id
_entity_poly.type
_entity_poly.pdbx_seq_one_letter_code
_entity_poly.pdbx_strand_id
1 'polypeptide(L)'
;MNGDYEKAAFHLANATVVCSQKTEFLAMMQKTLPEPIFQLLLQYYQAANERYLKKVMTHEIQKQMSQSKQSTTSGSKEQQFNDTEIE
;
A
#
# COMPACT_ATOMS: atom_id res chain seq x y z
N MET A 1 10.72 29.83 12.26
CA MET A 1 9.64 29.14 13.02
C MET A 1 8.48 28.67 12.14
N ASN A 2 8.31 29.13 10.88
CA ASN A 2 7.13 28.76 10.08
C ASN A 2 7.16 27.33 9.48
N GLY A 3 8.32 26.69 9.38
CA GLY A 3 8.45 25.34 8.78
C GLY A 3 8.06 24.17 9.70
N ASP A 4 7.94 24.40 11.01
CA ASP A 4 7.66 23.31 11.97
C ASP A 4 6.20 22.86 11.90
N TYR A 5 5.27 23.79 11.67
CA TYR A 5 3.84 23.48 11.59
C TYR A 5 3.45 22.75 10.30
N GLU A 6 3.97 23.17 9.15
CA GLU A 6 3.75 22.48 7.87
C GLU A 6 4.24 21.04 7.92
N LYS A 7 5.46 20.86 8.46
CA LYS A 7 6.06 19.54 8.62
C LYS A 7 5.28 18.68 9.62
N ALA A 8 4.84 19.24 10.75
CA ALA A 8 4.02 18.54 11.72
C ALA A 8 2.66 18.11 11.13
N ALA A 9 1.98 19.02 10.42
CA ALA A 9 0.71 18.73 9.73
C ALA A 9 0.88 17.60 8.70
N PHE A 10 1.98 17.60 7.95
CA PHE A 10 2.32 16.51 7.03
C PHE A 10 2.51 15.16 7.74
N HIS A 11 3.23 15.12 8.86
CA HIS A 11 3.41 13.89 9.62
C HIS A 11 2.10 13.37 10.24
N LEU A 12 1.28 14.26 10.81
CA LEU A 12 -0.03 13.91 11.36
C LEU A 12 -0.98 13.38 10.28
N ALA A 13 -0.96 13.97 9.09
CA ALA A 13 -1.73 13.49 7.94
C ALA A 13 -1.36 12.05 7.56
N ASN A 14 -0.04 11.74 7.48
CA ASN A 14 0.42 10.39 7.19
C ASN A 14 0.02 9.38 8.27
N ALA A 15 0.08 9.76 9.55
CA ALA A 15 -0.38 8.91 10.65
C ALA A 15 -1.90 8.65 10.56
N THR A 16 -2.69 9.67 10.21
CA THR A 16 -4.16 9.57 10.12
C THR A 16 -4.62 8.52 9.12
N VAL A 17 -3.90 8.34 8.00
CA VAL A 17 -4.23 7.36 6.95
C VAL A 17 -4.26 5.92 7.49
N VAL A 18 -3.46 5.60 8.50
CA VAL A 18 -3.33 4.24 9.06
C VAL A 18 -4.03 4.09 10.41
N CYS A 19 -4.64 5.14 10.94
CA CYS A 19 -5.33 5.09 12.23
C CYS A 19 -6.68 4.36 12.13
N SER A 20 -6.95 3.46 13.08
CA SER A 20 -8.22 2.74 13.17
C SER A 20 -9.41 3.66 13.53
N GLN A 21 -9.18 4.72 14.30
CA GLN A 21 -10.22 5.66 14.77
C GLN A 21 -10.02 7.07 14.18
N LYS A 22 -10.03 7.19 12.85
CA LYS A 22 -9.74 8.46 12.15
C LYS A 22 -10.63 9.63 12.60
N THR A 23 -11.91 9.38 12.81
CA THR A 23 -12.91 10.43 13.05
C THR A 23 -12.67 11.08 14.42
N GLU A 24 -12.42 10.26 15.45
CA GLU A 24 -12.12 10.73 16.79
C GLU A 24 -10.78 11.47 16.84
N PHE A 25 -9.77 10.93 16.15
CA PHE A 25 -8.46 11.58 16.03
C PHE A 25 -8.57 12.97 15.39
N LEU A 26 -9.24 13.08 14.23
CA LEU A 26 -9.44 14.35 13.55
C LEU A 26 -10.24 15.35 14.39
N ALA A 27 -11.27 14.88 15.11
CA ALA A 27 -12.05 15.72 16.02
C ALA A 27 -11.20 16.26 17.19
N MET A 28 -10.27 15.45 17.72
CA MET A 28 -9.32 15.91 18.73
C MET A 28 -8.35 16.92 18.15
N MET A 29 -7.77 16.64 16.97
CA MET A 29 -6.83 17.55 16.31
C MET A 29 -7.46 18.91 16.01
N GLN A 30 -8.72 18.96 15.59
CA GLN A 30 -9.45 20.21 15.36
C GLN A 30 -9.56 21.07 16.62
N LYS A 31 -9.70 20.45 17.79
CA LYS A 31 -9.77 21.18 19.08
C LYS A 31 -8.39 21.64 19.57
N THR A 32 -7.32 20.95 19.17
CA THR A 32 -5.96 21.23 19.67
C THR A 32 -5.15 22.15 18.77
N LEU A 33 -5.47 22.22 17.47
CA LEU A 33 -4.70 22.96 16.48
C LEU A 33 -5.40 24.26 16.09
N PRO A 34 -4.64 25.32 15.73
CA PRO A 34 -5.22 26.47 15.04
C PRO A 34 -5.86 26.06 13.71
N GLU A 35 -6.97 26.72 13.36
CA GLU A 35 -7.76 26.43 12.16
C GLU A 35 -6.90 26.32 10.87
N PRO A 36 -5.96 27.24 10.56
CA PRO A 36 -5.16 27.13 9.34
C PRO A 36 -4.27 25.88 9.29
N ILE A 37 -3.79 25.42 10.44
CA ILE A 37 -2.94 24.24 10.54
C ILE A 37 -3.77 22.96 10.44
N PHE A 38 -4.98 22.96 11.01
CA PHE A 38 -5.91 21.84 10.85
C PHE A 38 -6.36 21.69 9.39
N GLN A 39 -6.66 22.79 8.69
CA GLN A 39 -6.97 22.76 7.26
C GLN A 39 -5.80 22.21 6.43
N LEU A 40 -4.58 22.61 6.75
CA LEU A 40 -3.38 22.09 6.11
C LEU A 40 -3.20 20.58 6.33
N LEU A 41 -3.46 20.09 7.55
CA LEU A 41 -3.48 18.66 7.86
C LEU A 41 -4.50 17.92 6.99
N LEU A 42 -5.72 18.45 6.84
CA LEU A 42 -6.75 17.84 6.00
C LEU A 42 -6.32 17.78 4.53
N GLN A 43 -5.67 18.83 4.02
CA GLN A 43 -5.16 18.87 2.66
C GLN A 43 -4.08 17.80 2.42
N TYR A 44 -3.12 17.65 3.34
CA TYR A 44 -2.10 16.61 3.24
C TYR A 44 -2.67 15.21 3.42
N TYR A 45 -3.68 15.06 4.28
CA TYR A 45 -4.36 13.79 4.51
C TYR A 45 -5.01 13.28 3.22
N GLN A 46 -5.72 14.14 2.47
CA GLN A 46 -6.32 13.76 1.18
C GLN A 46 -5.27 13.18 0.22
N ALA A 47 -4.16 13.90 0.01
CA ALA A 47 -3.09 13.47 -0.87
C ALA A 47 -2.39 12.18 -0.37
N ALA A 48 -2.19 12.03 0.94
CA ALA A 48 -1.59 10.83 1.52
C ALA A 48 -2.52 9.61 1.40
N ASN A 49 -3.82 9.80 1.63
CA ASN A 49 -4.83 8.75 1.55
C ASN A 49 -4.99 8.21 0.12
N GLU A 50 -5.02 9.10 -0.88
CA GLU A 50 -5.03 8.70 -2.29
C GLU A 50 -3.81 7.85 -2.66
N ARG A 51 -2.61 8.28 -2.22
CA ARG A 51 -1.37 7.53 -2.44
C ARG A 51 -1.39 6.17 -1.76
N TYR A 52 -1.91 6.11 -0.54
CA TYR A 52 -2.04 4.86 0.21
C TYR A 52 -3.00 3.90 -0.50
N LEU A 53 -4.20 4.35 -0.88
CA LEU A 53 -5.18 3.53 -1.56
C LEU A 53 -4.65 3.00 -2.90
N LYS A 54 -3.96 3.84 -3.67
CA LYS A 54 -3.30 3.42 -4.92
C LYS A 54 -2.25 2.32 -4.68
N LYS A 55 -1.44 2.44 -3.63
CA LYS A 55 -0.43 1.42 -3.28
C LYS A 55 -1.08 0.11 -2.86
N VAL A 56 -2.10 0.17 -2.01
CA VAL A 56 -2.85 -1.01 -1.56
C VAL A 56 -3.47 -1.73 -2.75
N MET A 57 -4.13 -1.00 -3.66
CA MET A 57 -4.74 -1.59 -4.85
C MET A 57 -3.70 -2.18 -5.81
N THR A 58 -2.57 -1.50 -6.02
CA THR A 58 -1.50 -1.99 -6.91
C THR A 58 -0.86 -3.27 -6.35
N HIS A 59 -0.63 -3.33 -5.03
CA HIS A 59 -0.06 -4.50 -4.37
C HIS A 59 -0.97 -5.71 -4.50
N GLU A 60 -2.30 -5.51 -4.40
CA GLU A 60 -3.27 -6.60 -4.61
C GLU A 60 -3.24 -7.13 -6.05
N ILE A 61 -3.15 -6.25 -7.05
CA ILE A 61 -3.03 -6.63 -8.46
C ILE A 61 -1.73 -7.42 -8.71
N GLN A 62 -0.60 -6.95 -8.17
CA GLN A 62 0.68 -7.65 -8.31
C GLN A 62 0.69 -9.02 -7.63
N LYS A 63 0.06 -9.15 -6.47
CA LYS A 63 -0.10 -10.43 -5.77
C LYS A 63 -0.88 -11.44 -6.63
N GLN A 64 -1.98 -11.01 -7.24
CA GLN A 64 -2.78 -11.88 -8.13
C GLN A 64 -2.00 -12.30 -9.40
N MET A 65 -1.28 -11.37 -10.03
CA MET A 65 -0.45 -11.68 -11.20
C MET A 65 0.72 -12.64 -10.89
N SER A 66 1.28 -12.56 -9.68
CA SER A 66 2.39 -13.43 -9.25
C SER A 66 1.93 -14.85 -8.88
N GLN A 67 0.67 -15.01 -8.45
CA GLN A 67 0.07 -16.33 -8.16
C GLN A 67 -0.30 -17.12 -9.42
N SER A 68 -0.44 -16.46 -10.58
CA SER A 68 -0.76 -17.11 -11.86
C SER A 68 0.45 -17.75 -12.57
N LYS A 69 1.67 -17.67 -12.01
CA LYS A 69 2.88 -18.28 -12.62
C LYS A 69 3.23 -19.69 -12.10
N GLN A 70 2.41 -20.31 -11.26
CA GLN A 70 2.73 -21.60 -10.63
C GLN A 70 1.99 -22.83 -11.19
N SER A 71 1.35 -22.72 -12.36
CA SER A 71 0.72 -23.86 -13.04
C SER A 71 0.98 -23.88 -14.54
N THR A 72 2.26 -24.02 -14.93
CA THR A 72 2.65 -24.62 -16.22
C THR A 72 3.91 -25.47 -16.06
N THR A 73 3.78 -26.64 -15.43
CA THR A 73 4.55 -27.82 -15.86
C THR A 73 3.65 -28.66 -16.74
N SER A 74 3.45 -28.19 -17.98
CA SER A 74 3.02 -29.03 -19.09
C SER A 74 4.28 -29.68 -19.65
N GLY A 75 4.64 -30.86 -19.12
CA GLY A 75 5.63 -31.75 -19.69
C GLY A 75 4.91 -32.94 -20.32
N SER A 76 4.41 -32.76 -21.54
CA SER A 76 3.88 -33.86 -22.34
C SER A 76 5.01 -34.81 -22.73
N LYS A 77 4.74 -36.11 -22.61
CA LYS A 77 5.53 -37.28 -23.02
C LYS A 77 6.41 -37.06 -24.25
N GLU A 78 7.71 -37.30 -24.10
CA GLU A 78 8.56 -37.83 -25.17
C GLU A 78 9.00 -39.24 -24.76
N GLN A 79 8.39 -40.20 -25.45
CA GLN A 79 8.73 -41.61 -25.40
C GLN A 79 9.93 -41.78 -26.35
N GLN A 80 11.15 -41.79 -25.83
CA GLN A 80 12.33 -42.13 -26.61
C GLN A 80 12.83 -43.51 -26.15
N PHE A 81 12.51 -44.50 -26.97
CA PHE A 81 13.15 -45.80 -26.98
C PHE A 81 14.66 -45.60 -27.19
N ASN A 82 15.49 -46.28 -26.41
CA ASN A 82 16.80 -46.72 -26.86
C ASN A 82 17.16 -48.06 -26.22
N ASP A 83 17.64 -48.92 -27.11
CA ASP A 83 18.07 -50.30 -27.00
C ASP A 83 18.93 -50.67 -25.78
N THR A 84 18.67 -51.89 -25.28
CA THR A 84 19.66 -52.96 -25.06
C THR A 84 21.05 -52.57 -24.55
N GLU A 85 21.38 -52.97 -23.31
CA GLU A 85 22.51 -53.90 -23.08
C GLU A 85 22.38 -54.54 -21.68
N ILE A 86 22.38 -55.87 -21.69
CA ILE A 86 22.56 -56.75 -20.54
C ILE A 86 24.07 -56.97 -20.42
N GLU A 87 24.66 -56.68 -19.27
CA GLU A 87 25.76 -57.49 -18.72
C GLU A 87 25.73 -57.47 -17.19
#